data_AF-A0A2M7PNS3-F1
#
_entry.id   AF-A0A2M7PNS3-F1
#
_cell.length_a   1.000
_cell.length_b   1.000
_cell.length_c   1.000
_cell.angle_alpha   90.00
_cell.angle_beta   90.00
_cell.angle_gamma   90.00
#
_symmetry.space_group_name_H-M   'P 1'
#
loop_
_entity.id
_entity.type
_entity.pdbx_description
1 polymer ?
#
loop_
_entity_poly.entity_id
_entity_poly.type
_entity_poly.pdbx_seq_one_letter_code
_entity_poly.pdbx_strand_id
1 'polypeptide(L)' 'GPLLDYGTEEQKLKYLPSLCTGTGLWSFGLTEPGAGSDSRGSKTTAVLDGDEWVINGSKIFIT' A
#
# COMPACT_ATOMS: atom_id res chain seq x y z
N GLY A 1 -9.30 7.35 0.37
CA GLY A 1 -8.45 6.12 0.33
C GLY A 1 -7.00 6.56 0.36
N PRO A 2 -6.03 5.75 0.84
CA PRO A 2 -4.72 6.25 1.24
C PRO A 2 -4.00 7.14 0.21
N LEU A 3 -4.08 6.81 -1.08
CA LEU A 3 -3.51 7.61 -2.15
C LEU A 3 -4.20 8.98 -2.33
N LEU A 4 -5.52 9.05 -2.22
CA LEU A 4 -6.28 10.30 -2.30
C LEU A 4 -6.04 11.19 -1.08
N ASP A 5 -5.94 10.58 0.10
CA ASP A 5 -5.89 11.30 1.37
C ASP A 5 -4.45 11.74 1.72
N TYR A 6 -3.43 10.95 1.32
CA TYR A 6 -2.04 11.14 1.75
C TYR A 6 -1.02 11.21 0.60
N GLY A 7 -1.41 10.95 -0.64
CA GLY A 7 -0.52 11.09 -1.79
C GLY A 7 -0.13 12.55 -2.06
N THR A 8 1.04 12.76 -2.64
CA THR A 8 1.40 14.05 -3.25
C THR A 8 0.57 14.30 -4.50
N GLU A 9 0.49 15.55 -4.96
CA GLU A 9 -0.22 15.87 -6.20
C GLU A 9 0.35 15.11 -7.41
N GLU A 10 1.68 14.94 -7.47
CA GLU A 10 2.31 14.13 -8.51
C GLU A 10 1.86 12.66 -8.47
N GLN A 11 1.84 12.04 -7.28
CA GLN A 11 1.35 10.67 -7.11
C GLN A 11 -0.14 10.54 -7.46
N LYS A 12 -0.97 11.50 -7.04
CA LYS A 12 -2.41 11.51 -7.34
C LYS A 12 -2.65 11.57 -8.84
N LEU A 13 -2.00 12.50 -9.55
CA LEU A 13 -2.12 12.63 -11.00
C LEU A 13 -1.61 11.40 -11.75
N LYS A 14 -0.55 10.77 -11.24
CA LYS A 14 0.03 9.56 -11.84
C LYS A 14 -0.89 8.34 -11.73
N TYR A 15 -1.53 8.14 -10.58
CA TYR A 15 -2.22 6.87 -10.28
C TYR A 15 -3.75 6.96 -10.29
N LEU A 16 -4.36 8.02 -9.74
CA LEU A 16 -5.82 8.10 -9.59
C LEU A 16 -6.60 8.03 -10.90
N PRO A 17 -6.19 8.66 -12.02
CA PRO A 17 -6.96 8.59 -13.26
C PRO A 17 -7.16 7.16 -13.76
N SER A 18 -6.12 6.33 -13.73
CA SER A 18 -6.22 4.93 -14.15
C SER A 18 -7.09 4.09 -13.21
N LEU A 19 -6.98 4.32 -11.90
CA LEU A 19 -7.81 3.63 -10.90
C LEU A 19 -9.29 4.01 -11.00
N CYS A 20 -9.60 5.30 -11.18
CA CYS A 20 -10.98 5.79 -11.26
C CYS A 20 -11.66 5.45 -12.60
N THR A 21 -10.88 5.26 -13.67
CA THR A 21 -11.40 4.82 -14.98
C THR A 21 -11.51 3.29 -15.11
N GLY A 22 -11.05 2.54 -14.10
CA GLY A 22 -11.07 1.07 -14.10
C GLY A 22 -10.05 0.43 -15.04
N THR A 23 -9.09 1.20 -15.57
CA THR A 23 -8.01 0.69 -16.41
C THR A 23 -6.84 0.12 -15.59
N GLY A 24 -6.77 0.48 -14.30
CA GLY A 24 -5.85 -0.08 -13.33
C GLY A 24 -6.58 -0.80 -12.20
N LEU A 25 -5.96 -1.85 -11.66
CA LEU A 25 -6.42 -2.57 -10.48
C LEU A 25 -5.60 -2.13 -9.27
N TRP A 26 -6.26 -2.02 -8.11
CA TRP A 26 -5.60 -1.73 -6.85
C TRP A 26 -6.26 -2.51 -5.72
N SER A 27 -5.51 -2.70 -4.64
CA SER A 27 -5.96 -3.34 -3.43
C SER A 27 -5.31 -2.68 -2.21
N PHE A 28 -5.87 -2.93 -1.02
CA PHE A 28 -5.35 -2.40 0.22
C PHE A 28 -4.67 -3.51 1.05
N GLY A 29 -3.34 -3.57 0.95
CA GLY A 29 -2.47 -4.61 1.50
C GLY A 29 -2.15 -4.50 3.00
N LEU A 30 -3.13 -4.48 3.90
CA LEU A 30 -2.85 -4.32 5.35
C LEU A 30 -2.61 -5.64 6.09
N THR A 31 -3.57 -6.56 6.02
CA THR A 31 -3.64 -7.78 6.84
C THR A 31 -2.48 -8.75 6.58
N GLU A 32 -1.94 -9.31 7.65
CA GLU A 32 -0.89 -10.34 7.66
C GLU A 32 -1.38 -11.63 8.32
N PRO A 33 -0.73 -12.78 8.08
CA PRO A 33 -1.11 -14.05 8.72
C PRO A 33 -1.22 -13.98 10.25
N GLY A 34 -0.41 -13.11 10.90
CA GLY A 34 -0.41 -12.91 12.35
C GLY A 34 -1.03 -11.59 12.83
N ALA A 35 -1.50 -10.71 11.93
CA ALA A 35 -1.98 -9.38 12.30
C ALA A 35 -3.13 -8.91 11.38
N GLY A 36 -4.34 -8.85 11.94
CA GLY A 36 -5.55 -8.34 11.27
C GLY A 36 -6.19 -7.22 12.08
N SER A 37 -7.09 -7.56 13.01
CA SER A 37 -7.73 -6.58 13.91
C SER A 37 -6.72 -5.79 14.74
N ASP A 38 -5.65 -6.44 15.19
CA ASP A 38 -4.47 -5.78 15.75
C ASP A 38 -3.46 -5.45 14.64
N SER A 39 -3.71 -4.37 13.91
CA SER A 39 -2.84 -3.94 12.80
C SER A 39 -1.46 -3.46 13.27
N ARG A 40 -1.32 -3.08 14.55
CA ARG A 40 -0.02 -2.73 15.14
C ARG A 40 0.90 -3.94 15.30
N GLY A 41 0.35 -5.16 15.23
CA GLY A 41 1.10 -6.41 15.24
C GLY A 41 1.84 -6.72 13.93
N SER A 42 1.65 -5.92 12.87
CA SER A 42 2.29 -6.10 11.56
C SER A 42 3.81 -6.23 11.68
N LYS A 43 4.37 -7.19 10.93
CA LYS A 43 5.80 -7.52 10.89
C LYS A 43 6.45 -7.14 9.57
N THR A 44 5.67 -6.79 8.53
CA THR A 44 6.24 -6.21 7.31
C THR A 44 7.13 -5.01 7.67
N THR A 45 8.35 -5.02 7.15
CA THR A 45 9.32 -3.94 7.34
C THR A 45 9.44 -3.11 6.07
N ALA A 46 9.77 -1.84 6.24
CA ALA A 46 10.16 -0.94 5.17
C ALA A 46 11.45 -0.22 5.61
N VAL A 47 12.56 -0.52 4.95
CA VAL A 47 13.87 0.07 5.25
C VAL A 47 14.27 0.93 4.06
N LEU A 48 14.66 2.19 4.31
CA LEU A 48 15.21 3.05 3.28
C LEU A 48 16.66 2.67 3.03
N ASP A 49 16.98 2.24 1.81
CA ASP A 49 18.33 1.90 1.36
C ASP A 49 18.68 2.79 0.16
N GLY A 50 19.49 3.82 0.40
CA GLY A 50 19.74 4.88 -0.58
C GLY A 50 18.49 5.71 -0.88
N ASP A 51 18.01 5.64 -2.11
CA ASP A 51 16.81 6.33 -2.62
C ASP A 51 15.59 5.40 -2.79
N GLU A 52 15.71 4.13 -2.40
CA GLU A 52 14.65 3.12 -2.55
C GLU A 52 14.20 2.51 -1.21
N TRP A 53 12.93 2.12 -1.14
CA TRP A 53 12.38 1.40 0.02
C TRP A 53 12.45 -0.11 -0.19
N VAL A 54 13.21 -0.81 0.65
CA VAL A 54 13.23 -2.28 0.72
C VAL A 54 12.10 -2.75 1.62
N ILE A 55 11.08 -3.36 1.02
CA ILE A 55 9.89 -3.87 1.72
C ILE A 55 9.99 -5.39 1.85
N ASN A 56 9.90 -5.92 3.08
CA ASN A 56 9.98 -7.37 3.34
C ASN A 56 8.85 -7.82 4.29
N GLY A 57 8.06 -8.80 3.86
CA GLY A 57 7.00 -9.41 4.65
C GLY A 57 5.99 -10.19 3.79
N SER A 58 4.80 -10.47 4.34
CA SER A 58 3.75 -11.19 3.60
C SER A 58 2.37 -10.72 4.01
N LYS A 59 1.47 -10.59 3.03
CA LYS A 59 0.08 -10.16 3.23
C LYS A 59 -0.88 -11.30 2.87
N ILE A 60 -2.08 -11.26 3.45
CA ILE A 60 -3.14 -12.25 3.21
C ILE A 60 -4.52 -11.57 3.22
N PHE A 61 -5.50 -12.19 2.55
CA PHE A 61 -6.87 -11.67 2.42
C PHE A 61 -6.96 -10.33 1.69
N ILE A 62 -6.06 -10.11 0.73
CA ILE A 62 -6.06 -8.91 -0.11
C ILE A 62 -7.00 -9.16 -1.30
N THR A 63 -8.07 -8.38 -1.37
CA THR A 63 -9.08 -8.41 -2.46
C THR A 63 -8.71 -7.45 -3.57
#